data_AF-A0A0C3JR60-F1
#
_entry.id   AF-A0A0C3JR60-F1
#
_cell.length_a   1.000
_cell.length_b   1.000
_cell.length_c   1.000
_cell.angle_alpha   90.00
_cell.angle_beta   90.00
_cell.angle_gamma   90.00
#
_symmetry.space_group_name_H-M   'P 1'
#
loop_
_entity.id
_entity.type
_entity.pdbx_description
1 polymer ?
#
loop_
_entity_poly.entity_id
_entity_poly.type
_entity_poly.pdbx_seq_one_letter_code
_entity_poly.pdbx_strand_id
1 'polypeptide(L)'
;DPDAYVEKLTRHWAKGPRLDFLSSHITGYQTASMAGASHAQQYLDSVVNAYFSKFPWRLKVSENPTTPASEQPNSMENLSKVEMEQKQRKVTAMRKAIKSWLEYRIRANRKVGGNVVASENNMWTRLLVQLSGVSKKKPKALQAHQRWSKDHFDTIVRPDFQERCNAQGIKGKAMVTFREQVTREHFLATDGQTQIHYAQLARDEAQTAIAEWTEALSNPPATNPVSRQSAIDRLPSFAGPLLSGMHAILGMHVTLIISGPEPRKDGNITILSMHEGGDKSSVPRNWQAYDKAKYRAVTHFFHEYLDTCYSK
;
A
#
# COMPACT_ATOMS: atom_id res chain seq x y z
N ASP A 1 -13.79 43.00 -13.36
CA ASP A 1 -12.66 42.08 -13.18
C ASP A 1 -13.16 40.65 -13.31
N PRO A 2 -12.77 39.92 -14.36
CA PRO A 2 -13.23 38.55 -14.57
C PRO A 2 -12.61 37.53 -13.58
N ASP A 3 -11.52 37.89 -12.89
CA ASP A 3 -10.84 37.02 -11.91
C ASP A 3 -11.16 37.40 -10.45
N ALA A 4 -12.15 38.29 -10.23
CA ALA A 4 -12.52 38.84 -8.93
C ALA A 4 -12.74 37.79 -7.81
N TYR A 5 -13.13 36.57 -8.18
CA TYR A 5 -13.38 35.47 -7.25
C TYR A 5 -12.38 34.31 -7.36
N VAL A 6 -11.44 34.34 -8.30
CA VAL A 6 -10.44 33.27 -8.50
C VAL A 6 -9.26 33.48 -7.56
N GLU A 7 -9.06 32.54 -6.63
CA GLU A 7 -7.98 32.63 -5.64
C GLU A 7 -6.83 31.69 -6.00
N LYS A 8 -5.58 32.12 -5.72
CA LYS A 8 -4.40 31.26 -5.82
C LYS A 8 -4.35 30.32 -4.62
N LEU A 9 -4.78 29.08 -4.82
CA LEU A 9 -4.87 28.07 -3.76
C LEU A 9 -3.49 27.48 -3.42
N THR A 10 -3.14 27.49 -2.13
CA THR A 10 -1.89 26.91 -1.62
C THR A 10 -2.05 25.42 -1.26
N ARG A 11 -0.95 24.73 -0.96
CA ARG A 11 -0.89 23.27 -0.72
C ARG A 11 -1.83 22.75 0.39
N HIS A 12 -2.38 23.63 1.24
CA HIS A 12 -3.27 23.31 2.37
C HIS A 12 -4.53 24.18 2.39
N TRP A 13 -5.06 24.51 1.22
CA TRP A 13 -6.24 25.36 1.09
C TRP A 13 -7.52 24.74 1.69
N ALA A 14 -7.68 23.42 1.60
CA ALA A 14 -8.84 22.73 2.15
C ALA A 14 -8.67 22.56 3.68
N LYS A 15 -9.43 23.34 4.45
CA LYS A 15 -9.48 23.33 5.92
C LYS A 15 -10.93 23.26 6.41
N GLY A 16 -11.12 22.80 7.64
CA GLY A 16 -12.42 22.77 8.31
C GLY A 16 -13.51 22.06 7.49
N PRO A 17 -14.71 22.63 7.31
CA PRO A 17 -15.82 21.98 6.60
C PRO A 17 -15.51 21.55 5.16
N ARG A 18 -14.57 22.24 4.48
CA ARG A 18 -14.11 21.88 3.13
C ARG A 18 -13.22 20.63 3.15
N LEU A 19 -12.40 20.50 4.18
CA LEU A 19 -11.59 19.30 4.38
C LEU A 19 -12.49 18.09 4.64
N ASP A 20 -13.51 18.23 5.49
CA ASP A 20 -14.42 17.13 5.82
C ASP A 20 -15.22 16.69 4.60
N PHE A 21 -15.74 17.66 3.83
CA PHE A 21 -16.43 17.40 2.57
C PHE A 21 -15.52 16.69 1.55
N LEU A 22 -14.30 17.19 1.31
CA LEU A 22 -13.42 16.56 0.33
C LEU A 22 -12.92 15.18 0.81
N SER A 23 -12.77 15.00 2.13
CA SER A 23 -12.36 13.73 2.72
C SER A 23 -13.40 12.64 2.53
N SER A 24 -14.71 12.96 2.65
CA SER A 24 -15.78 11.99 2.41
C SER A 24 -15.85 11.51 0.96
N HIS A 25 -15.35 12.29 0.00
CA HIS A 25 -15.32 11.93 -1.42
C HIS A 25 -14.05 11.21 -1.87
N ILE A 26 -13.07 10.99 -0.99
CA ILE A 26 -11.82 10.29 -1.34
C ILE A 26 -12.11 8.88 -1.87
N THR A 27 -12.87 8.08 -1.11
CA THR A 27 -13.16 6.69 -1.48
C THR A 27 -13.97 6.60 -2.77
N GLY A 28 -15.00 7.42 -2.92
CA GLY A 28 -15.82 7.41 -4.14
C GLY A 28 -15.07 7.88 -5.39
N TYR A 29 -14.20 8.90 -5.28
CA TYR A 29 -13.37 9.33 -6.41
C TYR A 29 -12.32 8.27 -6.76
N GLN A 30 -11.79 7.56 -5.76
CA GLN A 30 -10.89 6.44 -5.98
C GLN A 30 -11.59 5.29 -6.73
N THR A 31 -12.79 4.90 -6.31
CA THR A 31 -13.60 3.87 -7.00
C THR A 31 -13.91 4.28 -8.43
N ALA A 32 -14.38 5.52 -8.65
CA ALA A 32 -14.65 6.04 -9.98
C ALA A 32 -13.39 6.10 -10.86
N SER A 33 -12.23 6.44 -10.27
CA SER A 33 -10.94 6.43 -10.96
C SER A 33 -10.49 5.02 -11.35
N MET A 34 -10.84 4.01 -10.55
CA MET A 34 -10.56 2.59 -10.84
C MET A 34 -11.46 2.05 -11.95
N ALA A 35 -12.71 2.55 -12.06
CA ALA A 35 -13.65 2.19 -13.12
C ALA A 35 -13.28 2.78 -14.49
N GLY A 36 -12.44 3.83 -14.55
CA GLY A 36 -11.90 4.39 -15.79
C GLY A 36 -11.94 5.92 -15.87
N ALA A 37 -11.26 6.50 -16.85
CA ALA A 37 -11.09 7.95 -16.96
C ALA A 37 -12.42 8.71 -17.16
N SER A 38 -13.36 8.14 -17.91
CA SER A 38 -14.70 8.71 -18.13
C SER A 38 -15.50 8.77 -16.82
N HIS A 39 -15.51 7.66 -16.05
CA HIS A 39 -16.16 7.59 -14.75
C HIS A 39 -15.53 8.54 -13.73
N ALA A 40 -14.19 8.69 -13.76
CA ALA A 40 -13.49 9.66 -12.93
C ALA A 40 -13.90 11.11 -13.23
N GLN A 41 -14.10 11.45 -14.52
CA GLN A 41 -14.56 12.78 -14.91
C GLN A 41 -16.01 13.02 -14.48
N GLN A 42 -16.92 12.06 -14.72
CA GLN A 42 -18.31 12.15 -14.29
C GLN A 42 -18.45 12.31 -12.77
N TYR A 43 -17.68 11.54 -12.00
CA TYR A 43 -17.68 11.65 -10.54
C TYR A 43 -17.02 12.96 -10.06
N LEU A 44 -15.96 13.43 -10.73
CA LEU A 44 -15.39 14.74 -10.41
C LEU A 44 -16.42 15.85 -10.62
N ASP A 45 -17.19 15.80 -11.71
CA ASP A 45 -18.20 16.79 -12.01
C ASP A 45 -19.34 16.76 -10.98
N SER A 46 -19.74 15.57 -10.50
CA SER A 46 -20.71 15.46 -9.39
C SER A 46 -20.17 16.03 -8.07
N VAL A 47 -18.90 15.79 -7.75
CA VAL A 47 -18.24 16.36 -6.56
C VAL A 47 -18.14 17.88 -6.66
N VAL A 48 -17.81 18.42 -7.83
CA VAL A 48 -17.74 19.88 -8.05
C VAL A 48 -19.12 20.51 -7.90
N ASN A 49 -20.16 19.88 -8.43
CA ASN A 49 -21.54 20.35 -8.27
C ASN A 49 -21.95 20.33 -6.80
N ALA A 50 -21.74 19.21 -6.09
CA ALA A 50 -22.01 19.10 -4.66
C ALA A 50 -21.19 20.09 -3.82
N TYR A 51 -19.94 20.38 -4.23
CA TYR A 51 -19.10 21.38 -3.60
C TYR A 51 -19.72 22.77 -3.70
N PHE A 52 -20.17 23.19 -4.89
CA PHE A 52 -20.77 24.51 -5.07
C PHE A 52 -22.20 24.63 -4.50
N SER A 53 -22.91 23.52 -4.32
CA SER A 53 -24.15 23.50 -3.54
C SER A 53 -23.91 23.79 -2.06
N LYS A 54 -22.76 23.37 -1.52
CA LYS A 54 -22.40 23.57 -0.10
C LYS A 54 -21.59 24.84 0.15
N PHE A 55 -20.80 25.27 -0.83
CA PHE A 55 -19.91 26.43 -0.78
C PHE A 55 -20.24 27.36 -1.96
N PRO A 56 -21.05 28.41 -1.75
CA PRO A 56 -21.43 29.32 -2.82
C PRO A 56 -20.21 29.88 -3.56
N TRP A 57 -20.31 30.04 -4.88
CA TRP A 57 -19.17 30.44 -5.72
C TRP A 57 -18.63 31.85 -5.42
N ARG A 58 -19.49 32.73 -4.86
CA ARG A 58 -19.13 34.08 -4.39
C ARG A 58 -18.36 34.07 -3.05
N LEU A 59 -18.34 32.93 -2.34
CA LEU A 59 -17.64 32.80 -1.06
C LEU A 59 -16.13 32.57 -1.29
N LYS A 60 -15.29 33.31 -0.57
CA LYS A 60 -13.84 33.09 -0.60
C LYS A 60 -13.49 31.75 0.04
N VAL A 61 -12.43 31.12 -0.44
CA VAL A 61 -12.00 29.79 0.05
C VAL A 61 -11.49 29.86 1.49
N SER A 62 -11.00 31.03 1.92
CA SER A 62 -10.60 31.31 3.31
C SER A 62 -11.76 31.49 4.29
N GLU A 63 -12.98 31.77 3.79
CA GLU A 63 -14.16 32.06 4.62
C GLU A 63 -14.99 30.79 4.79
N ASN A 64 -15.34 30.45 6.04
CA ASN A 64 -16.23 29.33 6.31
C ASN A 64 -17.69 29.80 6.17
N PRO A 65 -18.58 28.96 5.62
CA PRO A 65 -20.00 29.31 5.59
C PRO A 65 -20.53 29.38 7.03
N THR A 66 -21.03 30.55 7.44
CA THR A 66 -21.71 30.72 8.73
C THR A 66 -23.14 30.22 8.58
N THR A 67 -23.45 29.08 9.20
CA THR A 67 -24.77 28.41 9.24
C THR A 67 -25.26 27.84 7.89
N PRO A 68 -26.10 26.77 7.89
CA PRO A 68 -26.42 26.05 6.67
C PRO A 68 -27.19 27.01 5.77
N ALA A 69 -26.84 27.01 4.48
CA ALA A 69 -27.67 27.65 3.47
C ALA A 69 -29.04 26.97 3.48
N SER A 70 -29.93 27.46 4.34
CA SER A 70 -31.36 27.18 4.32
C SER A 70 -31.85 27.64 2.96
N GLU A 71 -32.41 26.70 2.22
CA GLU A 71 -33.44 26.95 1.22
C GLU A 71 -33.14 28.07 0.22
N GLN A 72 -32.42 27.74 -0.85
CA GLN A 72 -32.93 28.14 -2.17
C GLN A 72 -32.91 26.94 -3.11
N PRO A 73 -34.07 26.31 -3.37
CA PRO A 73 -34.19 25.35 -4.43
C PRO A 73 -34.04 26.10 -5.75
N ASN A 74 -32.98 25.80 -6.50
CA ASN A 74 -32.98 25.85 -7.96
C ASN A 74 -33.68 27.07 -8.60
N SER A 75 -33.51 28.28 -8.05
CA SER A 75 -33.87 29.48 -8.79
C SER A 75 -32.87 29.58 -9.93
N MET A 76 -33.34 29.67 -11.17
CA MET A 76 -32.48 30.03 -12.29
C MET A 76 -31.77 31.33 -11.89
N GLU A 77 -30.49 31.21 -11.53
CA GLU A 77 -29.68 32.33 -11.09
C GLU A 77 -29.60 33.28 -12.30
N ASN A 78 -30.35 34.38 -12.28
CA ASN A 78 -30.34 35.41 -13.33
C ASN A 78 -29.01 36.16 -13.26
N LEU A 79 -27.97 35.54 -13.81
CA LEU A 79 -26.61 36.06 -13.82
C LEU A 79 -26.41 37.00 -15.01
N SER A 80 -25.82 38.16 -14.77
CA SER A 80 -25.35 39.02 -15.85
C SER A 80 -24.25 38.32 -16.68
N LYS A 81 -24.01 38.77 -17.92
CA LYS A 81 -22.95 38.21 -18.79
C LYS A 81 -21.57 38.21 -18.11
N VAL A 82 -21.28 39.23 -17.31
CA VAL A 82 -20.02 39.38 -16.56
C VAL A 82 -19.95 38.38 -15.40
N GLU A 83 -21.05 38.18 -14.67
CA GLU A 83 -21.08 37.20 -13.57
C GLU A 83 -21.04 35.75 -14.05
N MET A 84 -21.62 35.44 -15.21
CA MET A 84 -21.48 34.13 -15.84
C MET A 84 -20.01 33.80 -16.13
N GLU A 85 -19.26 34.76 -16.67
CA GLU A 85 -17.83 34.59 -16.94
C GLU A 85 -17.03 34.40 -15.65
N GLN A 86 -17.32 35.18 -14.61
CA GLN A 86 -16.68 35.04 -13.29
C GLN A 86 -16.96 33.68 -12.65
N LYS A 87 -18.22 33.21 -12.70
CA LYS A 87 -18.63 31.90 -12.19
C LYS A 87 -17.93 30.78 -12.94
N GLN A 88 -17.88 30.84 -14.27
CA GLN A 88 -17.21 29.84 -15.09
C GLN A 88 -15.71 29.72 -14.76
N ARG A 89 -15.02 30.85 -14.59
CA ARG A 89 -13.60 30.87 -14.22
C ARG A 89 -13.36 30.31 -12.81
N LYS A 90 -14.21 30.67 -11.84
CA LYS A 90 -14.16 30.11 -10.48
C LYS A 90 -14.38 28.60 -10.47
N VAL A 91 -15.40 28.12 -11.17
CA VAL A 91 -15.73 26.68 -11.26
C VAL A 91 -14.57 25.91 -11.90
N THR A 92 -14.00 26.44 -12.98
CA THR A 92 -12.86 25.80 -13.69
C THR A 92 -11.62 25.71 -12.79
N ALA A 93 -11.28 26.81 -12.09
CA ALA A 93 -10.16 26.84 -11.15
C ALA A 93 -10.37 25.85 -9.98
N MET A 94 -11.59 25.82 -9.41
CA MET A 94 -11.93 24.92 -8.32
C MET A 94 -11.94 23.45 -8.75
N ARG A 95 -12.47 23.13 -9.93
CA ARG A 95 -12.43 21.76 -10.50
C ARG A 95 -11.00 21.24 -10.58
N LYS A 96 -10.07 22.06 -11.07
CA LYS A 96 -8.63 21.72 -11.13
C LYS A 96 -8.04 21.52 -9.74
N ALA A 97 -8.39 22.38 -8.78
CA ALA A 97 -7.90 22.32 -7.41
C ALA A 97 -8.42 21.09 -6.65
N ILE A 98 -9.71 20.77 -6.77
CA ILE A 98 -10.37 19.61 -6.17
C ILE A 98 -9.77 18.32 -6.73
N LYS A 99 -9.64 18.22 -8.06
CA LYS A 99 -8.98 17.07 -8.72
C LYS A 99 -7.56 16.87 -8.18
N SER A 100 -6.74 17.92 -8.21
CA SER A 100 -5.35 17.85 -7.74
C SER A 100 -5.26 17.47 -6.26
N TRP A 101 -6.18 17.96 -5.43
CA TRP A 101 -6.25 17.66 -4.00
C TRP A 101 -6.60 16.18 -3.75
N LEU A 102 -7.64 15.66 -4.41
CA LEU A 102 -8.07 14.27 -4.29
C LEU A 102 -6.98 13.31 -4.76
N GLU A 103 -6.37 13.59 -5.92
CA GLU A 103 -5.26 12.79 -6.42
C GLU A 103 -4.04 12.83 -5.51
N TYR A 104 -3.70 13.99 -4.95
CA TYR A 104 -2.60 14.10 -3.99
C TYR A 104 -2.87 13.26 -2.74
N ARG A 105 -4.09 13.31 -2.20
CA ARG A 105 -4.48 12.51 -1.02
C ARG A 105 -4.48 11.02 -1.29
N ILE A 106 -4.99 10.58 -2.44
CA ILE A 106 -4.93 9.18 -2.85
C ILE A 106 -3.48 8.72 -3.00
N ARG A 107 -2.62 9.52 -3.67
CA ARG A 107 -1.18 9.20 -3.80
C ARG A 107 -0.44 9.22 -2.46
N ALA A 108 -0.77 10.14 -1.55
CA ALA A 108 -0.16 10.23 -0.23
C ALA A 108 -0.56 9.05 0.66
N ASN A 109 -1.82 8.60 0.60
CA ASN A 109 -2.28 7.39 1.29
C ASN A 109 -1.61 6.12 0.72
N ARG A 110 -1.30 6.10 -0.59
CA ARG A 110 -0.49 5.03 -1.20
C ARG A 110 0.97 5.00 -0.72
N LYS A 111 1.51 6.11 -0.19
CA LYS A 111 2.92 6.22 0.25
C LYS A 111 3.20 5.67 1.64
N VAL A 112 2.20 5.18 2.38
CA VAL A 112 2.41 4.45 3.65
C VAL A 112 3.02 3.04 3.39
N GLY A 113 3.00 2.56 2.15
CA GLY A 113 3.83 1.42 1.68
C GLY A 113 5.07 1.93 0.93
N GLY A 114 6.16 2.19 1.65
CA GLY A 114 7.38 2.76 1.09
C GLY A 114 8.04 1.93 -0.03
N ASN A 115 8.53 2.64 -1.04
CA ASN A 115 9.63 2.29 -1.96
C ASN A 115 9.66 0.85 -2.54
N VAL A 116 8.90 0.62 -3.61
CA VAL A 116 9.22 -0.43 -4.58
C VAL A 116 9.65 0.22 -5.90
N VAL A 117 10.81 -0.23 -6.35
CA VAL A 117 11.61 0.20 -7.49
C VAL A 117 10.76 0.54 -8.72
N ALA A 118 11.13 1.66 -9.35
CA ALA A 118 10.60 2.13 -10.61
C ALA A 118 10.89 1.13 -11.74
N SER A 119 9.92 0.27 -12.04
CA SER A 119 9.58 -0.13 -13.41
C SER A 119 8.12 -0.58 -13.42
N GLU A 120 7.29 0.26 -14.02
CA GLU A 120 5.92 0.00 -14.48
C GLU A 120 4.82 -0.27 -13.44
N ASN A 121 3.66 0.34 -13.69
CA ASN A 121 2.40 0.26 -12.96
C ASN A 121 1.75 -1.15 -13.03
N ASN A 122 2.54 -2.21 -13.17
CA ASN A 122 2.04 -3.56 -13.29
C ASN A 122 1.65 -4.07 -11.89
N MET A 123 0.33 -4.25 -11.67
CA MET A 123 -0.23 -4.72 -10.40
C MET A 123 0.29 -6.12 -10.05
N TRP A 124 0.67 -6.92 -11.05
CA TRP A 124 1.33 -8.21 -10.88
C TRP A 124 2.75 -8.10 -10.35
N THR A 125 3.49 -7.05 -10.73
CA THR A 125 4.84 -6.79 -10.19
C THR A 125 4.79 -6.48 -8.70
N ARG A 126 3.75 -5.78 -8.23
CA ARG A 126 3.55 -5.53 -6.79
C ARG A 126 3.20 -6.80 -6.04
N LEU A 127 2.31 -7.61 -6.61
CA LEU A 127 1.92 -8.90 -6.04
C LEU A 127 3.12 -9.85 -5.94
N LEU A 128 3.94 -9.95 -6.99
CA LEU A 128 5.18 -10.74 -7.02
C LEU A 128 6.20 -10.30 -5.96
N VAL A 129 6.32 -9.00 -5.68
CA VAL A 129 7.22 -8.49 -4.62
C VAL A 129 6.68 -8.79 -3.22
N GLN A 130 5.37 -8.80 -3.03
CA GLN A 130 4.75 -9.24 -1.77
C GLN A 130 4.90 -10.76 -1.58
N LEU A 131 4.81 -11.53 -2.66
CA LEU A 131 4.90 -12.99 -2.64
C LEU A 131 6.32 -13.53 -2.48
N SER A 132 7.34 -12.80 -2.95
CA SER A 132 8.68 -13.38 -3.00
C SER A 132 9.26 -13.64 -1.61
N GLY A 133 8.85 -12.92 -0.56
CA GLY A 133 9.29 -13.09 0.85
C GLY A 133 10.77 -12.83 1.11
N VAL A 134 11.62 -13.15 0.13
CA VAL A 134 13.02 -12.81 0.00
C VAL A 134 13.08 -11.37 -0.50
N SER A 135 13.79 -10.52 0.25
CA SER A 135 14.29 -9.26 -0.28
C SER A 135 15.00 -9.55 -1.61
N LYS A 136 14.45 -9.08 -2.74
CA LYS A 136 15.14 -9.11 -4.04
C LYS A 136 16.51 -8.42 -3.99
N LYS A 137 16.77 -7.61 -2.96
CA LYS A 137 18.03 -6.94 -2.77
C LYS A 137 18.98 -7.89 -2.05
N LYS A 138 20.05 -8.27 -2.76
CA LYS A 138 21.26 -8.85 -2.18
C LYS A 138 21.63 -8.08 -0.90
N PRO A 139 21.87 -8.77 0.23
CA PRO A 139 22.33 -8.13 1.45
C PRO A 139 23.55 -7.25 1.16
N LYS A 140 23.54 -6.03 1.70
CA LYS A 140 24.68 -5.11 1.59
C LYS A 140 25.52 -5.20 2.85
N ALA A 141 26.83 -5.20 2.70
CA ALA A 141 27.74 -5.05 3.82
C ALA A 141 27.47 -3.74 4.55
N LEU A 142 27.37 -3.81 5.87
CA LEU A 142 27.33 -2.63 6.73
C LEU A 142 28.71 -1.96 6.71
N GLN A 143 28.74 -0.65 6.91
CA GLN A 143 30.02 0.03 7.19
C GLN A 143 30.47 -0.30 8.62
N ALA A 144 31.78 -0.27 8.88
CA ALA A 144 32.37 -0.70 10.15
C ALA A 144 31.75 0.04 11.36
N HIS A 145 31.56 1.35 11.27
CA HIS A 145 30.93 2.15 12.33
C HIS A 145 29.45 1.79 12.54
N GLN A 146 28.73 1.39 11.48
CA GLN A 146 27.34 0.95 11.59
C GLN A 146 27.23 -0.40 12.30
N ARG A 147 28.18 -1.29 12.03
CA ARG A 147 28.25 -2.59 12.71
C ARG A 147 28.64 -2.42 14.17
N TRP A 148 29.64 -1.58 14.45
CA TRP A 148 30.04 -1.20 15.80
C TRP A 148 28.89 -0.59 16.60
N SER A 149 28.12 0.29 15.95
CA SER A 149 26.93 0.90 16.56
C SER A 149 25.93 -0.16 17.02
N LYS A 150 25.71 -1.27 16.31
CA LYS A 150 24.77 -2.29 16.78
C LYS A 150 25.08 -2.80 18.18
N ASP A 151 26.37 -2.92 18.53
CA ASP A 151 26.80 -3.43 19.83
C ASP A 151 26.89 -2.32 20.89
N HIS A 152 27.09 -1.06 20.46
CA HIS A 152 27.36 0.09 21.34
C HIS A 152 26.30 1.19 21.30
N PHE A 153 25.20 0.97 20.58
CA PHE A 153 24.21 2.02 20.33
C PHE A 153 23.58 2.43 21.65
N ASP A 154 23.16 1.48 22.47
CA ASP A 154 22.40 1.77 23.69
C ASP A 154 23.27 2.34 24.80
N THR A 155 24.55 1.95 24.83
CA THR A 155 25.49 2.29 25.89
C THR A 155 26.27 3.57 25.61
N ILE A 156 26.68 3.80 24.36
CA ILE A 156 27.58 4.91 24.00
C ILE A 156 26.86 5.94 23.12
N VAL A 157 26.28 5.49 22.00
CA VAL A 157 25.79 6.41 20.96
C VAL A 157 24.48 7.08 21.38
N ARG A 158 23.54 6.33 21.96
CA ARG A 158 22.17 6.79 22.28
C ARG A 158 22.15 7.91 23.33
N PRO A 159 22.89 7.82 24.45
CA PRO A 159 22.91 8.90 25.44
C PRO A 159 23.44 10.22 24.85
N ASP A 160 24.61 10.19 24.22
CA ASP A 160 25.26 11.36 23.61
C ASP A 160 24.44 11.93 22.43
N PHE A 161 23.87 11.06 21.59
CA PHE A 161 22.97 11.46 20.51
C PHE A 161 21.74 12.19 21.03
N GLN A 162 21.08 11.68 22.08
CA GLN A 162 19.89 12.29 22.65
C GLN A 162 20.20 13.64 23.30
N GLU A 163 21.29 13.72 24.05
CA GLU A 163 21.75 14.98 24.66
C GLU A 163 22.02 16.04 23.60
N ARG A 164 22.79 15.71 22.56
CA ARG A 164 23.11 16.63 21.45
C ARG A 164 21.87 17.01 20.63
N CYS A 165 20.96 16.07 20.38
CA CYS A 165 19.68 16.38 19.71
C CYS A 165 18.85 17.37 20.52
N ASN A 166 18.80 17.23 21.84
CA ASN A 166 18.07 18.14 22.72
C ASN A 166 18.72 19.53 22.76
N ALA A 167 20.05 19.59 22.90
CA ALA A 167 20.81 20.84 22.90
C ALA A 167 20.71 21.62 21.57
N GLN A 168 20.75 20.92 20.43
CA GLN A 168 20.70 21.53 19.10
C GLN A 168 19.28 21.64 18.51
N GLY A 169 18.26 21.15 19.22
CA GLY A 169 16.87 21.17 18.77
C GLY A 169 16.60 20.36 17.50
N ILE A 170 17.42 19.34 17.20
CA ILE A 170 17.30 18.52 15.97
C ILE A 170 16.07 17.62 16.08
N LYS A 171 15.16 17.71 15.10
CA LYS A 171 13.91 16.92 15.08
C LYS A 171 13.64 16.31 13.70
N GLY A 172 12.85 15.24 13.69
CA GLY A 172 12.34 14.64 12.45
C GLY A 172 13.43 13.99 11.60
N LYS A 173 13.40 14.23 10.28
CA LYS A 173 14.29 13.53 9.33
C LYS A 173 15.78 13.83 9.55
N ALA A 174 16.12 14.99 10.10
CA ALA A 174 17.50 15.37 10.40
C ALA A 174 18.15 14.49 11.48
N MET A 175 17.35 13.87 12.35
CA MET A 175 17.83 12.97 13.41
C MET A 175 18.58 11.75 12.84
N VAL A 176 18.18 11.25 11.67
CA VAL A 176 18.81 10.05 11.08
C VAL A 176 20.23 10.35 10.62
N THR A 177 20.42 11.45 9.89
CA THR A 177 21.74 11.89 9.44
C THR A 177 22.64 12.26 10.62
N PHE A 178 22.07 12.95 11.61
CA PHE A 178 22.82 13.32 12.82
C PHE A 178 23.25 12.11 13.64
N ARG A 179 22.38 11.10 13.77
CA ARG A 179 22.74 9.83 14.43
C ARG A 179 23.91 9.15 13.75
N GLU A 180 23.90 9.10 12.42
CA GLU A 180 24.99 8.51 11.63
C GLU A 180 26.31 9.26 11.86
N GLN A 181 26.24 10.60 11.92
CA GLN A 181 27.41 11.44 12.21
C GLN A 181 27.98 11.14 13.61
N VAL A 182 27.14 11.18 14.65
CA VAL A 182 27.56 10.91 16.04
C VAL A 182 28.15 9.50 16.16
N THR A 183 27.52 8.52 15.53
CA THR A 183 28.02 7.14 15.48
C THR A 183 29.43 7.07 14.87
N ARG A 184 29.66 7.80 13.76
CA ARG A 184 30.95 7.82 13.09
C ARG A 184 32.01 8.51 13.95
N GLU A 185 31.67 9.59 14.65
CA GLU A 185 32.58 10.29 15.57
C GLU A 185 33.06 9.35 16.69
N HIS A 186 32.15 8.66 17.37
CA HIS A 186 32.52 7.69 18.41
C HIS A 186 33.37 6.55 17.87
N PHE A 187 33.02 6.00 16.71
CA PHE A 187 33.81 4.93 16.11
C PHE A 187 35.23 5.38 15.74
N LEU A 188 35.40 6.56 15.15
CA LEU A 188 36.72 7.09 14.81
C LEU A 188 37.56 7.43 16.04
N ALA A 189 36.93 7.67 17.19
CA ALA A 189 37.61 7.88 18.47
C ALA A 189 38.07 6.58 19.15
N THR A 190 37.60 5.41 18.68
CA THR A 190 38.11 4.11 19.17
C THR A 190 39.51 3.82 18.65
N ASP A 191 40.22 2.89 19.30
CA ASP A 191 41.56 2.50 18.90
C ASP A 191 41.58 1.79 17.52
N GLY A 192 42.74 1.78 16.88
CA GLY A 192 42.90 1.18 15.55
C GLY A 192 42.59 -0.32 15.50
N GLN A 193 42.82 -1.08 16.59
CA GLN A 193 42.51 -2.51 16.60
C GLN A 193 41.00 -2.75 16.62
N THR A 194 40.26 -1.98 17.42
CA THR A 194 38.79 -1.99 17.42
C THR A 194 38.25 -1.65 16.03
N GLN A 195 38.78 -0.61 15.38
CA GLN A 195 38.32 -0.24 14.04
C GLN A 195 38.55 -1.35 13.00
N ILE A 196 39.73 -1.99 13.02
CA ILE A 196 40.08 -3.11 12.15
C ILE A 196 39.17 -4.32 12.43
N HIS A 197 38.94 -4.64 13.70
CA HIS A 197 38.09 -5.75 14.12
C HIS A 197 36.66 -5.60 13.57
N TYR A 198 36.04 -4.44 13.74
CA TYR A 198 34.67 -4.20 13.24
C TYR A 198 34.60 -4.11 11.71
N ALA A 199 35.68 -3.68 11.04
CA ALA A 199 35.76 -3.73 9.58
C ALA A 199 35.84 -5.17 9.05
N GLN A 200 36.53 -6.07 9.77
CA GLN A 200 36.58 -7.49 9.45
C GLN A 200 35.23 -8.16 9.72
N LEU A 201 34.66 -7.94 10.91
CA LEU A 201 33.37 -8.50 11.30
C LEU A 201 32.24 -8.11 10.33
N ALA A 202 32.20 -6.84 9.90
CA ALA A 202 31.22 -6.37 8.92
C ALA A 202 31.37 -7.06 7.56
N ARG A 203 32.60 -7.44 7.16
CA ARG A 203 32.86 -8.21 5.93
C ARG A 203 32.42 -9.66 6.07
N ASP A 204 32.77 -10.32 7.18
CA ASP A 204 32.47 -11.73 7.42
C ASP A 204 30.96 -11.97 7.55
N GLU A 205 30.24 -11.08 8.24
CA GLU A 205 28.77 -11.13 8.33
C GLU A 205 28.11 -10.89 6.96
N ALA A 206 28.65 -9.97 6.15
CA ALA A 206 28.14 -9.73 4.82
C ALA A 206 28.35 -10.94 3.91
N GLN A 207 29.50 -11.59 4.00
CA GLN A 207 29.80 -12.80 3.24
C GLN A 207 28.87 -13.95 3.63
N THR A 208 28.63 -14.14 4.93
CA THR A 208 27.69 -15.14 5.46
C THR A 208 26.27 -14.86 4.96
N ALA A 209 25.78 -13.62 5.10
CA ALA A 209 24.45 -13.26 4.64
C ALA A 209 24.28 -13.39 3.12
N ILE A 210 25.33 -13.13 2.32
CA ILE A 210 25.31 -13.35 0.87
C ILE A 210 25.28 -14.86 0.55
N ALA A 211 26.04 -15.68 1.28
CA ALA A 211 26.04 -17.12 1.12
C ALA A 211 24.65 -17.70 1.43
N GLU A 212 24.06 -17.35 2.58
CA GLU A 212 22.69 -17.75 2.95
C GLU A 212 21.65 -17.28 1.93
N TRP A 213 21.75 -16.03 1.46
CA TRP A 213 20.86 -15.50 0.44
C TRP A 213 20.98 -16.25 -0.90
N THR A 214 22.20 -16.62 -1.29
CA THR A 214 22.47 -17.35 -2.54
C THR A 214 22.01 -18.81 -2.42
N GLU A 215 22.27 -19.44 -1.28
CA GLU A 215 21.83 -20.80 -0.97
C GLU A 215 20.30 -20.88 -0.95
N ALA A 216 19.62 -19.94 -0.28
CA ALA A 216 18.17 -19.87 -0.23
C ALA A 216 17.51 -19.70 -1.61
N LEU A 217 18.22 -19.08 -2.57
CA LEU A 217 17.75 -18.94 -3.96
C LEU A 217 18.07 -20.14 -4.85
N SER A 218 19.10 -20.92 -4.50
CA SER A 218 19.63 -21.98 -5.36
C SER A 218 19.22 -23.38 -4.91
N ASN A 219 18.82 -23.54 -3.64
CA ASN A 219 18.46 -24.85 -3.12
C ASN A 219 17.10 -25.31 -3.68
N PRO A 220 17.02 -26.55 -4.20
CA PRO A 220 15.74 -27.12 -4.57
C PRO A 220 14.84 -27.23 -3.33
N PRO A 221 13.51 -27.09 -3.47
CA PRO A 221 12.59 -27.22 -2.35
C PRO A 221 12.78 -28.57 -1.64
N ALA A 222 12.85 -28.56 -0.31
CA ALA A 222 12.95 -29.79 0.46
C ALA A 222 11.73 -30.69 0.18
N THR A 223 11.99 -31.93 -0.24
CA THR A 223 10.97 -32.89 -0.68
C THR A 223 10.58 -33.93 0.38
N ASN A 224 11.19 -33.89 1.56
CA ASN A 224 10.84 -34.81 2.65
C ASN A 224 9.40 -34.55 3.16
N PRO A 225 8.73 -35.56 3.74
CA PRO A 225 7.33 -35.45 4.16
C PRO A 225 7.06 -34.31 5.16
N VAL A 226 7.98 -34.05 6.10
CA VAL A 226 7.84 -33.01 7.13
C VAL A 226 7.85 -31.61 6.50
N SER A 227 8.82 -31.36 5.61
CA SER A 227 8.91 -30.09 4.88
C SER A 227 7.71 -29.87 3.96
N ARG A 228 7.23 -30.92 3.28
CA ARG A 228 6.02 -30.85 2.44
C ARG A 228 4.77 -30.50 3.25
N GLN A 229 4.58 -31.14 4.40
CA GLN A 229 3.45 -30.80 5.27
C GLN A 229 3.55 -29.36 5.79
N SER A 230 4.74 -28.91 6.20
CA SER A 230 4.92 -27.53 6.62
C SER A 230 4.62 -26.53 5.49
N ALA A 231 4.89 -26.89 4.23
CA ALA A 231 4.52 -26.07 3.08
C ALA A 231 3.00 -26.04 2.86
N ILE A 232 2.34 -27.21 2.95
CA ILE A 232 0.87 -27.33 2.89
C ILE A 232 0.19 -26.47 3.97
N ASP A 233 0.66 -26.55 5.22
CA ASP A 233 0.09 -25.80 6.34
C ASP A 233 0.20 -24.28 6.15
N ARG A 234 1.27 -23.81 5.50
CA ARG A 234 1.54 -22.39 5.23
C ARG A 234 0.87 -21.89 3.96
N LEU A 235 0.40 -22.79 3.11
CA LEU A 235 -0.21 -22.48 1.83
C LEU A 235 -1.34 -21.45 1.94
N PRO A 236 -2.27 -21.49 2.92
CA PRO A 236 -3.32 -20.48 3.02
C PRO A 236 -2.76 -19.07 3.28
N SER A 237 -1.73 -18.95 4.11
CA SER A 237 -1.09 -17.66 4.41
C SER A 237 -0.32 -17.10 3.22
N PHE A 238 0.20 -17.99 2.36
CA PHE A 238 0.91 -17.62 1.14
C PHE A 238 -0.05 -17.27 -0.02
N ALA A 239 -0.97 -18.19 -0.34
CA ALA A 239 -1.85 -18.08 -1.50
C ALA A 239 -3.06 -17.16 -1.25
N GLY A 240 -3.53 -17.02 -0.01
CA GLY A 240 -4.68 -16.16 0.33
C GLY A 240 -4.52 -14.72 -0.17
N PRO A 241 -3.42 -14.02 0.18
CA PRO A 241 -3.15 -12.68 -0.33
C PRO A 241 -3.07 -12.59 -1.87
N LEU A 242 -2.56 -13.63 -2.54
CA LEU A 242 -2.50 -13.72 -4.00
C LEU A 242 -3.90 -13.75 -4.60
N LEU A 243 -4.74 -14.68 -4.14
CA LEU A 243 -6.09 -14.85 -4.64
C LEU A 243 -6.93 -13.61 -4.37
N SER A 244 -6.79 -13.00 -3.18
CA SER A 244 -7.48 -11.77 -2.81
C SER A 244 -7.04 -10.60 -3.70
N GLY A 245 -5.74 -10.50 -3.98
CA GLY A 245 -5.18 -9.54 -4.93
C GLY A 245 -5.72 -9.73 -6.35
N MET A 246 -5.75 -10.97 -6.85
CA MET A 246 -6.31 -11.29 -8.17
C MET A 246 -7.79 -10.95 -8.25
N HIS A 247 -8.57 -11.31 -7.24
CA HIS A 247 -9.99 -10.96 -7.16
C HIS A 247 -10.19 -9.44 -7.23
N ALA A 248 -9.41 -8.67 -6.47
CA ALA A 248 -9.48 -7.22 -6.45
C ALA A 248 -9.02 -6.55 -7.77
N ILE A 249 -8.01 -7.11 -8.45
CA ILE A 249 -7.48 -6.59 -9.71
C ILE A 249 -8.41 -6.90 -10.88
N LEU A 250 -8.86 -8.15 -10.97
CA LEU A 250 -9.62 -8.65 -12.12
C LEU A 250 -11.12 -8.38 -11.98
N GLY A 251 -11.63 -8.18 -10.76
CA GLY A 251 -13.07 -8.18 -10.49
C GLY A 251 -13.73 -9.54 -10.74
N MET A 252 -12.94 -10.62 -10.81
CA MET A 252 -13.39 -11.98 -11.09
C MET A 252 -13.37 -12.83 -9.82
N HIS A 253 -14.19 -13.90 -9.77
CA HIS A 253 -14.05 -14.93 -8.75
C HIS A 253 -12.80 -15.76 -9.03
N VAL A 254 -12.00 -15.98 -7.99
CA VAL A 254 -10.75 -16.73 -8.12
C VAL A 254 -10.83 -17.95 -7.21
N THR A 255 -10.50 -19.12 -7.75
CA THR A 255 -10.49 -20.37 -7.02
C THR A 255 -9.19 -21.09 -7.28
N LEU A 256 -8.52 -21.52 -6.21
CA LEU A 256 -7.36 -22.39 -6.24
C LEU A 256 -7.77 -23.75 -5.71
N ILE A 257 -7.56 -24.79 -6.50
CA ILE A 257 -7.75 -26.19 -6.09
C ILE A 257 -6.40 -26.87 -6.23
N ILE A 258 -5.91 -27.44 -5.13
CA ILE A 258 -4.65 -28.18 -5.06
C ILE A 258 -4.98 -29.55 -4.50
N SER A 259 -4.42 -30.60 -5.08
CA SER A 259 -4.65 -31.95 -4.55
C SER A 259 -3.47 -32.86 -4.81
N GLY A 260 -3.27 -33.82 -3.92
CA GLY A 260 -2.20 -34.79 -3.96
C GLY A 260 -2.00 -35.50 -2.61
N PRO A 261 -0.96 -36.34 -2.49
CA PRO A 261 -0.65 -37.05 -1.26
C PRO A 261 -0.34 -36.11 -0.09
N GLU A 262 -1.11 -36.21 0.99
CA GLU A 262 -0.88 -35.41 2.21
C GLU A 262 -0.11 -36.24 3.26
N PRO A 263 1.11 -35.83 3.67
CA PRO A 263 1.91 -36.56 4.65
C PRO A 263 1.20 -36.84 5.98
N ARG A 264 0.42 -35.89 6.52
CA ARG A 264 -0.34 -36.09 7.77
C ARG A 264 -1.52 -37.07 7.64
N LYS A 265 -1.90 -37.44 6.43
CA LYS A 265 -2.94 -38.43 6.16
C LYS A 265 -2.37 -39.68 5.53
N ASP A 266 -1.15 -40.05 5.91
CA ASP A 266 -0.47 -41.26 5.46
C ASP A 266 -0.34 -41.35 3.93
N GLY A 267 -0.19 -40.21 3.25
CA GLY A 267 -0.07 -40.15 1.80
C GLY A 267 -1.39 -40.24 1.04
N ASN A 268 -2.55 -40.26 1.73
CA ASN A 268 -3.84 -40.22 1.07
C ASN A 268 -4.02 -38.94 0.23
N ILE A 269 -4.67 -39.10 -0.93
CA ILE A 269 -5.01 -37.98 -1.80
C ILE A 269 -5.98 -37.05 -1.06
N THR A 270 -5.57 -35.79 -0.90
CA THR A 270 -6.39 -34.74 -0.27
C THR A 270 -6.56 -33.58 -1.22
N ILE A 271 -7.80 -33.07 -1.28
CA ILE A 271 -8.12 -31.82 -1.97
C ILE A 271 -8.12 -30.67 -0.97
N LEU A 272 -7.34 -29.63 -1.28
CA LEU A 272 -7.30 -28.34 -0.61
C LEU A 272 -7.86 -27.29 -1.57
N SER A 273 -8.75 -26.44 -1.09
CA SER A 273 -9.35 -25.40 -1.91
C SER A 273 -9.41 -24.06 -1.19
N MET A 274 -9.21 -22.99 -1.96
CA MET A 274 -9.29 -21.61 -1.49
C MET A 274 -10.09 -20.80 -2.51
N HIS A 275 -10.99 -19.94 -2.04
CA HIS A 275 -11.93 -19.22 -2.88
C HIS A 275 -12.00 -17.76 -2.48
N GLU A 276 -11.94 -16.88 -3.47
CA GLU A 276 -12.08 -15.43 -3.31
C GLU A 276 -13.24 -14.89 -4.16
N GLY A 277 -14.06 -14.05 -3.51
CA GLY A 277 -15.35 -13.57 -4.00
C GLY A 277 -16.55 -14.38 -3.51
N GLY A 278 -17.73 -13.74 -3.43
CA GLY A 278 -18.98 -14.34 -2.97
C GLY A 278 -20.18 -14.05 -3.85
N ASP A 279 -21.25 -14.83 -3.67
CA ASP A 279 -22.54 -14.60 -4.33
C ASP A 279 -23.18 -13.26 -3.91
N LYS A 280 -24.27 -12.87 -4.58
CA LYS A 280 -24.99 -11.62 -4.32
C LYS A 280 -25.98 -11.72 -3.14
N SER A 281 -25.86 -12.74 -2.29
CA SER A 281 -26.78 -12.91 -1.16
C SER A 281 -26.48 -11.87 -0.06
N SER A 282 -27.43 -11.68 0.86
CA SER A 282 -27.29 -10.74 1.97
C SER A 282 -26.12 -11.07 2.90
N VAL A 283 -25.76 -12.36 2.98
CA VAL A 283 -24.55 -12.86 3.64
C VAL A 283 -23.73 -13.60 2.57
N PRO A 284 -22.79 -12.92 1.89
CA PRO A 284 -22.10 -13.48 0.72
C PRO A 284 -21.47 -14.84 1.01
N ARG A 285 -21.79 -15.82 0.17
CA ARG A 285 -21.25 -17.18 0.25
C ARG A 285 -20.26 -17.40 -0.88
N ASN A 286 -19.11 -18.01 -0.56
CA ASN A 286 -18.19 -18.48 -1.58
C ASN A 286 -18.78 -19.69 -2.34
N TRP A 287 -18.13 -20.09 -3.44
CA TRP A 287 -18.64 -21.14 -4.33
C TRP A 287 -18.90 -22.47 -3.60
N GLN A 288 -17.98 -22.90 -2.74
CA GLN A 288 -18.11 -24.12 -1.95
C GLN A 288 -19.30 -24.07 -0.99
N ALA A 289 -19.55 -22.92 -0.34
CA ALA A 289 -20.65 -22.75 0.59
C ALA A 289 -22.01 -22.57 -0.10
N TYR A 290 -22.03 -22.05 -1.32
CA TYR A 290 -23.24 -21.82 -2.10
C TYR A 290 -23.91 -23.12 -2.55
N ASP A 291 -23.16 -24.04 -3.21
CA ASP A 291 -23.68 -25.30 -3.74
C ASP A 291 -22.68 -26.44 -3.49
N LYS A 292 -22.76 -27.03 -2.30
CA LYS A 292 -21.86 -28.11 -1.86
C LYS A 292 -21.92 -29.33 -2.78
N ALA A 293 -23.09 -29.64 -3.36
CA ALA A 293 -23.27 -30.83 -4.19
C ALA A 293 -22.55 -30.66 -5.53
N LYS A 294 -22.74 -29.53 -6.21
CA LYS A 294 -22.04 -29.25 -7.47
C LYS A 294 -20.55 -29.03 -7.28
N TYR A 295 -20.17 -28.40 -6.17
CA TYR A 295 -18.75 -28.27 -5.82
C TYR A 295 -18.10 -29.65 -5.69
N ARG A 296 -18.73 -30.58 -4.95
CA ARG A 296 -18.25 -31.97 -4.84
C ARG A 296 -18.11 -32.65 -6.20
N ALA A 297 -19.08 -32.47 -7.09
CA ALA A 297 -19.02 -33.04 -8.43
C ALA A 297 -17.79 -32.55 -9.22
N VAL A 298 -17.48 -31.25 -9.17
CA VAL A 298 -16.29 -30.71 -9.85
C VAL A 298 -14.99 -31.23 -9.22
N THR A 299 -14.91 -31.24 -7.88
CA THR A 299 -13.72 -31.79 -7.20
C THR A 299 -13.54 -33.28 -7.41
N HIS A 300 -14.63 -34.01 -7.67
CA HIS A 300 -14.58 -35.44 -7.94
C HIS A 300 -13.88 -35.75 -9.27
N PHE A 301 -14.19 -35.03 -10.35
CA PHE A 301 -13.48 -35.18 -11.62
C PHE A 301 -11.97 -34.91 -11.47
N PHE A 302 -11.60 -33.93 -10.65
CA PHE A 302 -10.20 -33.68 -10.36
C PHE A 302 -9.57 -34.81 -9.56
N HIS A 303 -10.27 -35.38 -8.58
CA HIS A 303 -9.81 -36.55 -7.83
C HIS A 303 -9.57 -37.77 -8.72
N GLU A 304 -10.51 -38.11 -9.61
CA GLU A 304 -10.40 -39.26 -10.52
C GLU A 304 -9.16 -39.16 -11.41
N TYR A 305 -8.85 -37.96 -11.91
CA TYR A 305 -7.62 -37.73 -12.65
C TYR A 305 -6.37 -38.02 -11.79
N LEU A 306 -6.38 -37.65 -10.51
CA LEU A 306 -5.23 -37.84 -9.63
C LEU A 306 -4.99 -39.30 -9.24
N ASP A 307 -6.04 -40.13 -9.27
CA ASP A 307 -5.89 -41.59 -9.15
C ASP A 307 -5.03 -42.17 -10.28
N THR A 308 -4.89 -41.47 -11.42
CA THR A 308 -3.95 -41.83 -12.49
C THR A 308 -2.53 -41.27 -12.28
N CYS A 309 -2.39 -40.24 -11.43
CA CYS A 309 -1.12 -39.52 -11.23
C CYS A 309 -0.28 -40.08 -10.08
N TYR A 310 -0.91 -40.74 -9.11
CA TYR A 310 -0.24 -41.24 -7.91
C TYR A 310 -0.53 -42.72 -7.70
N SER A 311 0.52 -43.48 -7.41
CA SER A 311 0.38 -44.87 -6.97
C SER A 311 -0.10 -44.89 -5.52
N LYS A 312 -1.08 -45.74 -5.22
CA LYS A 312 -1.48 -46.04 -3.84
C LYS A 312 -0.36 -46.73 -3.08
#